data_AF-A0A7C4RGW0-F1
#
_entry.id   AF-A0A7C4RGW0-F1
#
_cell.length_a   1.000
_cell.length_b   1.000
_cell.length_c   1.000
_cell.angle_alpha   90.00
_cell.angle_beta   90.00
_cell.angle_gamma   90.00
#
_symmetry.space_group_name_H-M   'P 1'
#
loop_
_entity.id
_entity.type
_entity.pdbx_description
1 polymer ?
#
loop_
_entity_poly.entity_id
_entity_poly.type
_entity_poly.pdbx_seq_one_letter_code
_entity_poly.pdbx_strand_id
1 'polypeptide(L)'
;MVSWFRAFRGAIATVLWSTIWFLLGLVVIYLGFYGSFRIGPYGPEYNFPLFIMVLTIGYLIIMFGYIASIYKVQSEIVAEEVGKRFSNFIRKGVHICSSCGAENPIEAKFCIICGKQL
;
A
#
# COMPACT_ATOMS: atom_id res chain seq x y z
N MET A 1 -1.74 -21.05 8.89
CA MET A 1 -0.40 -20.46 9.06
C MET A 1 -0.19 -19.41 7.97
N VAL A 2 0.27 -18.22 8.35
CA VAL A 2 0.56 -17.14 7.38
C VAL A 2 1.66 -17.63 6.45
N SER A 3 1.43 -17.59 5.14
CA SER A 3 2.45 -17.99 4.17
C SER A 3 3.59 -16.97 4.22
N TRP A 4 4.70 -17.34 4.83
CA TRP A 4 5.91 -16.51 4.98
C TRP A 4 6.32 -15.83 3.67
N PHE A 5 6.21 -16.54 2.55
CA PHE A 5 6.53 -16.00 1.21
C PHE A 5 5.70 -14.75 0.83
N ARG A 6 4.41 -14.69 1.21
CA ARG A 6 3.56 -13.53 0.91
C ARG A 6 3.94 -12.31 1.76
N ALA A 7 4.22 -12.52 3.05
CA ALA A 7 4.64 -11.46 3.94
C ALA A 7 5.98 -10.84 3.50
N PHE A 8 6.93 -11.69 3.07
CA PHE A 8 8.21 -11.24 2.53
C PHE A 8 8.07 -10.47 1.22
N ARG A 9 7.22 -10.91 0.30
CA ARG A 9 6.99 -10.20 -0.96
C ARG A 9 6.45 -8.79 -0.72
N GLY A 10 5.52 -8.62 0.21
CA GLY A 10 5.01 -7.31 0.60
C GLY A 10 6.11 -6.42 1.18
N ALA A 11 6.91 -6.93 2.11
CA ALA A 11 8.01 -6.19 2.70
C ALA A 11 9.06 -5.76 1.67
N ILE A 12 9.45 -6.66 0.75
CA ILE A 12 10.40 -6.35 -0.33
C ILE A 12 9.86 -5.26 -1.23
N ALA A 13 8.58 -5.31 -1.60
CA ALA A 13 7.96 -4.26 -2.41
C ALA A 13 8.01 -2.90 -1.70
N THR A 14 7.72 -2.84 -0.40
CA THR A 14 7.83 -1.60 0.39
C THR A 14 9.26 -1.06 0.39
N VAL A 15 10.25 -1.93 0.60
CA VAL A 15 11.67 -1.55 0.61
C VAL A 15 12.07 -0.99 -0.76
N LEU A 16 11.75 -1.69 -1.85
CA LEU A 16 12.08 -1.23 -3.21
C LEU A 16 11.47 0.14 -3.52
N TRP A 17 10.18 0.33 -3.24
CA TRP A 17 9.51 1.62 -3.45
C TRP A 17 10.08 2.72 -2.55
N SER A 18 10.41 2.41 -1.30
CA SER A 18 11.06 3.35 -0.37
C SER A 18 12.46 3.74 -0.86
N THR A 19 13.24 2.79 -1.37
CA THR A 19 14.56 3.04 -1.94
C THR A 19 14.47 3.97 -3.15
N ILE A 20 13.46 3.81 -4.01
CA ILE A 20 13.24 4.70 -5.16
C ILE A 20 12.99 6.15 -4.69
N TRP A 21 12.08 6.36 -3.75
CA TRP A 21 11.78 7.70 -3.23
C TRP A 21 12.96 8.32 -2.49
N PHE A 22 13.72 7.50 -1.76
CA PHE A 22 14.95 7.94 -1.11
C PHE A 22 15.98 8.43 -2.12
N LEU A 23 16.22 7.66 -3.19
CA LEU A 23 17.14 8.05 -4.26
C LEU A 23 16.67 9.31 -4.99
N LEU A 24 15.37 9.43 -5.28
CA LEU A 24 14.81 10.63 -5.91
C LEU A 24 15.00 11.86 -5.03
N GLY A 25 14.71 11.77 -3.73
CA GLY A 25 14.94 12.87 -2.79
C GLY A 25 16.42 13.23 -2.68
N LEU A 26 17.32 12.25 -2.62
CA LEU A 26 18.76 12.48 -2.62
C LEU A 26 19.25 13.17 -3.90
N VAL A 27 18.74 12.79 -5.06
CA VAL A 27 19.09 13.44 -6.34
C VAL A 27 18.66 14.91 -6.31
N VAL A 28 17.47 15.22 -5.82
CA VAL A 28 16.99 16.59 -5.68
C VAL A 28 17.89 17.39 -4.73
N ILE A 29 18.24 16.83 -3.57
CA ILE A 29 19.12 17.47 -2.59
C ILE A 29 20.51 17.71 -3.19
N TYR A 30 21.06 16.71 -3.89
CA TYR A 30 22.37 16.79 -4.54
C TYR A 30 22.40 17.90 -5.61
N LEU A 31 21.41 17.93 -6.50
CA LEU A 31 21.29 18.99 -7.51
C LEU A 31 21.10 20.37 -6.88
N GLY A 32 20.32 20.46 -5.80
CA GLY A 32 20.14 21.69 -5.02
C GLY A 32 21.45 22.19 -4.41
N PHE A 33 22.24 21.29 -3.81
CA PHE A 33 23.54 21.62 -3.24
C PHE A 33 24.49 22.18 -4.29
N TYR A 34 24.62 21.51 -5.44
CA TYR A 34 25.46 21.98 -6.55
C TYR A 34 24.94 23.30 -7.15
N GLY A 35 23.62 23.48 -7.26
CA GLY A 35 23.03 24.72 -7.76
C GLY A 35 23.16 25.91 -6.80
N SER A 36 23.24 25.64 -5.50
CA SER A 36 23.49 26.65 -4.47
C SER A 36 24.95 27.08 -4.37
N PHE A 37 25.89 26.26 -4.86
CA PHE A 37 27.31 26.55 -4.82
C PHE A 37 27.75 27.36 -6.04
N ARG A 38 28.45 28.47 -5.81
CA ARG A 38 29.08 29.27 -6.88
C ARG A 38 30.50 29.64 -6.49
N ILE A 39 31.38 29.79 -7.48
CA ILE A 39 32.74 30.29 -7.27
C ILE A 39 32.71 31.78 -7.65
N GLY A 40 32.75 32.63 -6.63
CA GLY A 40 32.81 34.08 -6.77
C GLY A 40 34.25 34.61 -6.80
N PRO A 41 34.44 35.91 -7.05
CA PRO A 41 35.75 36.55 -7.09
C PRO A 41 36.54 36.45 -5.77
N TYR A 42 35.82 36.30 -4.65
CA TYR A 42 36.39 36.27 -3.30
C TYR A 42 36.40 34.87 -2.69
N GLY A 43 36.09 33.83 -3.47
CA GLY A 43 36.05 32.44 -3.02
C GLY A 43 34.68 31.78 -3.22
N PRO A 44 34.46 30.59 -2.61
CA PRO A 44 33.20 29.88 -2.71
C PRO A 44 32.07 30.61 -1.99
N GLU A 45 30.98 30.88 -2.71
CA GLU A 45 29.76 31.50 -2.21
C GLU A 45 28.62 30.46 -2.21
N TYR A 46 27.90 30.38 -1.09
CA TYR A 46 26.74 29.48 -0.93
C TYR A 46 25.44 30.28 -0.86
N ASN A 47 24.49 29.97 -1.74
CA ASN A 47 23.12 30.46 -1.64
C ASN A 47 22.35 29.61 -0.62
N PHE A 48 22.49 29.97 0.66
CA PHE A 48 21.85 29.28 1.78
C PHE A 48 20.32 29.21 1.68
N PRO A 49 19.58 30.29 1.32
CA PRO A 49 18.13 30.23 1.17
C PRO A 49 17.68 29.17 0.15
N LEU A 50 18.33 29.13 -1.02
CA LEU A 50 18.02 28.13 -2.05
C LEU A 50 18.36 26.72 -1.56
N PHE A 51 19.49 26.56 -0.85
CA PHE A 51 19.92 25.27 -0.33
C PHE A 51 18.90 24.71 0.67
N ILE A 52 18.49 25.52 1.66
CA ILE A 52 17.51 25.14 2.67
C ILE A 52 16.16 24.80 2.03
N MET A 53 15.73 25.58 1.03
CA MET A 53 14.49 25.32 0.30
C MET A 53 14.52 23.96 -0.40
N VAL A 54 15.57 23.67 -1.16
CA VAL A 54 15.69 22.39 -1.90
C VAL A 54 15.89 21.22 -0.94
N LEU A 55 16.62 21.40 0.16
CA LEU A 55 16.78 20.39 1.21
C LEU A 55 15.43 20.03 1.84
N THR A 56 14.62 21.04 2.17
CA THR A 56 13.29 20.84 2.76
C THR A 56 12.38 20.09 1.78
N ILE A 57 12.38 20.49 0.51
CA ILE A 57 11.60 19.81 -0.55
C ILE A 57 12.04 18.36 -0.71
N GLY A 58 13.35 18.11 -0.83
CA GLY A 58 13.90 16.76 -0.95
C GLY A 58 13.54 15.87 0.25
N TYR A 59 13.63 16.42 1.47
CA TYR A 59 13.21 15.72 2.68
C TYR A 59 11.72 15.37 2.67
N LEU A 60 10.86 16.31 2.27
CA LEU A 60 9.42 16.06 2.16
C LEU A 60 9.08 14.99 1.13
N ILE A 61 9.80 14.95 0.00
CA ILE A 61 9.64 13.88 -1.01
C ILE A 61 9.95 12.51 -0.39
N ILE A 62 11.04 12.39 0.37
CA ILE A 62 11.43 11.13 1.03
C ILE A 62 10.37 10.74 2.06
N MET A 63 9.94 11.69 2.89
CA MET A 63 8.98 11.45 3.96
C MET A 63 7.61 11.03 3.42
N PHE A 64 7.04 11.78 2.47
CA PHE A 64 5.76 11.42 1.86
C PHE A 64 5.85 10.17 1.00
N GLY A 65 6.96 9.96 0.28
CA GLY A 65 7.19 8.75 -0.51
C GLY A 65 7.23 7.49 0.36
N TYR A 66 7.89 7.57 1.52
CA TYR A 66 7.92 6.48 2.50
C TYR A 66 6.51 6.17 3.03
N ILE A 67 5.77 7.20 3.45
CA ILE A 67 4.40 7.06 3.94
C ILE A 67 3.48 6.44 2.87
N ALA A 68 3.55 6.93 1.63
CA ALA A 68 2.77 6.41 0.52
C ALA A 68 3.08 4.94 0.21
N SER A 69 4.36 4.54 0.27
CA SER A 69 4.77 3.16 0.05
C SER A 69 4.18 2.20 1.08
N ILE A 70 4.15 2.60 2.36
CA ILE A 70 3.57 1.81 3.44
C ILE A 70 2.06 1.66 3.24
N TYR A 71 1.35 2.76 3.01
CA TYR A 71 -0.11 2.72 2.85
C TYR A 71 -0.53 1.87 1.66
N LYS A 72 0.19 1.96 0.54
CA LYS A 72 -0.09 1.13 -0.63
C LYS A 72 0.00 -0.35 -0.30
N VAL A 73 1.11 -0.80 0.25
CA VAL A 73 1.31 -2.22 0.56
C VAL A 73 0.33 -2.71 1.63
N GLN A 74 0.07 -1.91 2.67
CA GLN A 74 -0.93 -2.28 3.68
C GLN A 74 -2.33 -2.43 3.07
N SER A 75 -2.75 -1.50 2.21
CA SER A 75 -4.06 -1.55 1.57
C SER A 75 -4.25 -2.77 0.67
N GLU A 76 -3.23 -3.18 -0.07
CA GLU A 76 -3.26 -4.39 -0.91
C GLU A 76 -3.42 -5.66 -0.05
N ILE A 77 -2.66 -5.78 1.03
CA ILE A 77 -2.74 -6.93 1.95
C ILE A 77 -4.13 -7.00 2.62
N VAL A 78 -4.63 -5.86 3.11
CA VAL A 78 -5.95 -5.80 3.75
C VAL A 78 -7.04 -6.17 2.75
N ALA A 79 -6.98 -5.65 1.52
CA ALA A 79 -7.95 -5.99 0.48
C ALA A 79 -7.96 -7.49 0.16
N GLU A 80 -6.80 -8.13 0.05
CA GLU A 80 -6.71 -9.57 -0.18
C GLU A 80 -7.26 -10.40 0.99
N GLU A 81 -6.97 -10.00 2.23
CA GLU A 81 -7.44 -10.72 3.42
C GLU A 81 -8.93 -10.57 3.64
N VAL A 82 -9.46 -9.35 3.51
CA VAL A 82 -10.89 -9.06 3.60
C VAL A 82 -11.64 -9.80 2.50
N GLY A 83 -11.14 -9.80 1.26
CA GLY A 83 -11.74 -10.54 0.15
C GLY A 83 -11.78 -12.06 0.39
N LYS A 84 -10.72 -12.64 0.95
CA LYS A 84 -10.68 -14.06 1.32
C LYS A 84 -11.63 -14.39 2.47
N ARG A 85 -11.71 -13.55 3.51
CA ARG A 85 -12.65 -13.75 4.62
C ARG A 85 -14.10 -13.64 4.13
N PHE A 86 -14.38 -12.65 3.30
CA PHE A 86 -15.71 -12.41 2.75
C PHE A 86 -16.18 -13.53 1.83
N SER A 87 -15.34 -14.00 0.89
CA SER A 87 -15.69 -15.14 0.03
C SER A 87 -15.90 -16.45 0.80
N ASN A 88 -15.08 -16.71 1.83
CA ASN A 88 -15.30 -17.86 2.72
C ASN A 88 -16.59 -17.72 3.53
N PHE A 89 -16.95 -16.51 3.95
CA PHE A 89 -18.20 -16.23 4.64
C PHE A 89 -19.39 -16.50 3.71
N ILE A 90 -19.38 -15.99 2.47
CA ILE A 90 -20.44 -16.28 1.47
C ILE A 90 -20.58 -17.78 1.22
N ARG A 91 -19.48 -18.51 1.01
CA ARG A 91 -19.53 -19.97 0.77
C ARG A 91 -20.14 -20.75 1.93
N LYS A 92 -19.81 -20.38 3.16
CA LYS A 92 -20.42 -21.02 4.33
C LYS A 92 -21.88 -20.61 4.47
N GLY A 93 -22.17 -19.34 4.15
CA GLY A 93 -23.44 -18.61 4.25
C GLY A 93 -24.62 -19.17 3.47
N VAL A 94 -24.43 -20.21 2.66
CA VAL A 94 -25.46 -20.74 1.77
C VAL A 94 -25.47 -22.27 1.85
N HIS A 95 -26.66 -22.87 1.97
CA HIS A 95 -26.87 -24.31 1.79
C HIS A 95 -27.89 -24.57 0.67
N ILE A 96 -27.75 -25.71 0.00
CA ILE A 96 -28.55 -26.08 -1.16
C ILE A 96 -29.72 -26.95 -0.71
N CYS A 97 -30.93 -26.60 -1.10
CA CYS A 97 -32.11 -27.40 -0.79
C CYS A 97 -32.05 -28.77 -1.50
N SER A 98 -32.17 -29.86 -0.74
CA SER A 98 -32.15 -31.24 -1.26
C SER A 98 -33.32 -31.59 -2.18
N SER A 99 -34.42 -30.84 -2.11
CA SER A 99 -35.62 -31.10 -2.93
C SER A 99 -35.68 -30.32 -4.24
N CYS A 100 -35.16 -29.10 -4.31
CA CYS A 100 -35.27 -28.26 -5.51
C CYS A 100 -33.95 -27.66 -6.00
N GLY A 101 -32.84 -27.85 -5.27
CA GLY A 101 -31.52 -27.32 -5.65
C GLY A 101 -31.33 -25.82 -5.40
N ALA A 102 -32.27 -25.15 -4.73
CA ALA A 102 -32.18 -23.71 -4.47
C ALA A 102 -31.11 -23.37 -3.42
N GLU A 103 -30.34 -22.32 -3.68
CA GLU A 103 -29.42 -21.70 -2.71
C GLU A 103 -30.21 -20.91 -1.67
N ASN A 104 -30.09 -21.29 -0.40
CA ASN A 104 -30.75 -20.63 0.73
C ASN A 104 -29.72 -20.15 1.76
N PRO A 105 -29.94 -18.99 2.41
CA PRO A 105 -29.04 -18.50 3.45
C PRO A 105 -29.00 -19.48 4.64
N ILE A 106 -27.85 -19.62 5.33
CA ILE A 106 -27.68 -20.56 6.48
C ILE A 106 -28.82 -20.46 7.50
N GLU A 107 -29.28 -19.24 7.78
CA GLU A 107 -30.26 -18.99 8.84
C GLU A 107 -31.69 -19.38 8.42
N ALA A 108 -31.92 -19.71 7.14
CA ALA A 108 -33.22 -20.14 6.65
C ALA A 108 -33.54 -21.56 7.17
N LYS A 109 -34.65 -21.68 7.90
CA LYS A 109 -35.20 -22.98 8.33
C LYS A 109 -36.00 -23.67 7.22
N PHE A 110 -36.46 -22.91 6.22
CA PHE A 110 -37.29 -23.38 5.12
C PHE A 110 -36.83 -22.77 3.79
N CYS A 111 -36.96 -23.54 2.72
CA CYS A 111 -36.57 -23.15 1.37
C CYS A 111 -37.43 -21.99 0.87
N ILE A 112 -36.79 -20.90 0.42
CA ILE A 112 -37.49 -19.73 -0.12
C ILE A 112 -38.22 -19.99 -1.45
N ILE A 113 -37.84 -21.06 -2.16
CA ILE A 113 -38.45 -21.42 -3.46
C ILE A 113 -39.54 -22.49 -3.29
N CYS A 114 -39.25 -23.59 -2.58
CA CYS A 114 -40.17 -24.74 -2.51
C CYS A 114 -40.88 -24.91 -1.15
N GLY A 115 -40.54 -24.11 -0.14
CA GLY A 115 -41.16 -24.14 1.19
C GLY A 115 -40.81 -25.34 2.07
N LYS A 116 -40.05 -26.32 1.56
CA LYS A 116 -39.61 -27.48 2.36
C LYS A 116 -38.53 -27.09 3.38
N GLN A 117 -38.49 -27.82 4.49
CA GLN A 117 -37.46 -27.66 5.51
C GLN A 117 -36.07 -27.96 4.92
N LEU A 118 -35.10 -27.10 5.21
CA LEU A 118 -33.75 -27.12 4.66
C LEU A 118 -32.80 -28.03 5.44
#